data_AF-A0A852ZGH1-F1
#
_entry.id   AF-A0A852ZGH1-F1
#
_cell.length_a   1.000
_cell.length_b   1.000
_cell.length_c   1.000
_cell.angle_alpha   90.00
_cell.angle_beta   90.00
_cell.angle_gamma   90.00
#
_symmetry.space_group_name_H-M   'P 1'
#
loop_
_entity.id
_entity.type
_entity.pdbx_description
1 polymer ?
#
loop_
_entity_poly.entity_id
_entity_poly.type
_entity_poly.pdbx_seq_one_letter_code
_entity_poly.pdbx_strand_id
1 'polypeptide(L)'
;MELSNVLWIGGPAGAGKTTVARRLARRHGLRWYNSDSRTWIHRERARVAGVPVPDRGPGHNLYDRAPMIADDLRALPVYPLVVAEGGPITPAMVTSTRTSGRAVWLMPSREVQHDRLSRRHPEGVPAYYLQTWDRLTTTLADSPVTTLVVDSLTEEETLAEVERIFASALANGPTATGVDERRALVRYGNDALVTQHAGPLTRSEVPVDTSTVVRTFDCECADPACTALVDLVVADAVAAVAQPAPSILVPGH
;
A
#
# COMPACT_ATOMS: atom_id res chain seq x y z
N MET A 1 10.50 8.12 17.72
CA MET A 1 9.07 8.50 17.63
C MET A 1 8.27 7.21 17.46
N GLU A 2 7.35 6.95 18.38
CA GLU A 2 6.42 5.83 18.29
C GLU A 2 5.53 6.01 17.05
N LEU A 3 5.27 4.94 16.28
CA LEU A 3 4.44 4.98 15.05
C LEU A 3 2.92 5.05 15.38
N SER A 4 2.58 5.85 16.39
CA SER A 4 1.21 5.99 16.92
C SER A 4 0.28 6.80 16.02
N ASN A 5 0.79 7.41 14.93
CA ASN A 5 -0.01 8.07 13.89
C ASN A 5 -0.29 7.14 12.69
N VAL A 6 0.14 5.88 12.75
CA VAL A 6 -0.04 4.90 11.67
C VAL A 6 -1.20 3.95 11.98
N LEU A 7 -1.97 3.64 10.94
CA LEU A 7 -2.97 2.57 10.85
C LEU A 7 -2.42 1.50 9.90
N TRP A 8 -2.39 0.25 10.33
CA TRP A 8 -1.72 -0.83 9.62
C TRP A 8 -2.72 -1.79 8.99
N ILE A 9 -2.61 -1.99 7.68
CA ILE A 9 -3.40 -2.99 6.95
C ILE A 9 -2.43 -4.03 6.37
N GLY A 10 -2.46 -5.24 6.93
CA GLY A 10 -1.69 -6.38 6.48
C GLY A 10 -2.56 -7.49 5.86
N GLY A 11 -1.90 -8.56 5.41
CA GLY A 11 -2.56 -9.70 4.75
C GLY A 11 -1.86 -10.15 3.46
N PRO A 12 -2.23 -11.32 2.92
CA PRO A 12 -1.58 -11.88 1.73
C PRO A 12 -1.96 -11.12 0.45
N ALA A 13 -1.29 -11.43 -0.65
CA ALA A 13 -1.71 -10.96 -1.96
C ALA A 13 -3.11 -11.49 -2.29
N GLY A 14 -3.95 -10.68 -2.95
CA GLY A 14 -5.35 -11.02 -3.22
C GLY A 14 -6.34 -10.75 -2.06
N ALA A 15 -5.86 -10.29 -0.89
CA ALA A 15 -6.72 -10.00 0.26
C ALA A 15 -7.54 -8.69 0.15
N GLY A 16 -7.26 -7.82 -0.82
CA GLY A 16 -7.95 -6.52 -0.98
C GLY A 16 -7.34 -5.35 -0.20
N LYS A 17 -6.14 -5.52 0.39
CA LYS A 17 -5.46 -4.49 1.20
C LYS A 17 -5.37 -3.12 0.52
N THR A 18 -4.79 -3.07 -0.68
CA THR A 18 -4.58 -1.83 -1.42
C THR A 18 -5.91 -1.13 -1.72
N THR A 19 -6.96 -1.89 -2.06
CA THR A 19 -8.31 -1.33 -2.28
C THR A 19 -8.83 -0.68 -1.01
N VAL A 20 -8.84 -1.40 0.11
CA VAL A 20 -9.33 -0.87 1.39
C VAL A 20 -8.50 0.32 1.87
N ALA A 21 -7.17 0.24 1.78
CA ALA A 21 -6.27 1.31 2.21
C ALA A 21 -6.48 2.60 1.40
N ARG A 22 -6.60 2.51 0.07
CA ARG A 22 -6.87 3.67 -0.81
C ARG A 22 -8.22 4.29 -0.47
N ARG A 23 -9.26 3.48 -0.30
CA ARG A 23 -10.61 3.96 0.04
C ARG A 23 -10.66 4.61 1.41
N LEU A 24 -10.03 4.00 2.41
CA LEU A 24 -9.92 4.56 3.77
C LEU A 24 -9.16 5.89 3.75
N ALA A 25 -8.03 5.96 3.04
CA ALA A 25 -7.22 7.17 2.92
C ALA A 25 -8.00 8.31 2.28
N ARG A 26 -8.69 8.02 1.16
CA ARG A 26 -9.53 9.01 0.50
C ARG A 26 -10.66 9.44 1.43
N ARG A 27 -11.52 8.52 1.88
CA ARG A 27 -12.71 8.88 2.67
C ARG A 27 -12.39 9.71 3.91
N HIS A 28 -11.33 9.37 4.64
CA HIS A 28 -10.96 10.04 5.89
C HIS A 28 -9.84 11.08 5.74
N GLY A 29 -9.32 11.35 4.54
CA GLY A 29 -8.24 12.35 4.35
C GLY A 29 -6.93 11.95 5.02
N LEU A 30 -6.53 10.69 4.84
CA LEU A 30 -5.30 10.13 5.41
C LEU A 30 -4.20 10.06 4.35
N ARG A 31 -2.96 9.95 4.79
CA ARG A 31 -1.83 9.64 3.92
C ARG A 31 -1.79 8.14 3.65
N TRP A 32 -1.86 7.73 2.39
CA TRP A 32 -1.66 6.32 2.01
C TRP A 32 -0.17 6.04 1.78
N TYR A 33 0.42 5.20 2.64
CA TYR A 33 1.77 4.66 2.46
C TYR A 33 1.69 3.22 1.94
N ASN A 34 2.01 3.04 0.65
CA ASN A 34 2.18 1.73 0.05
C ASN A 34 3.66 1.34 0.11
N SER A 35 3.99 0.28 0.87
CA SER A 35 5.36 -0.19 0.93
C SER A 35 5.80 -0.83 -0.40
N ASP A 36 4.92 -1.46 -1.17
CA ASP A 36 5.29 -2.11 -2.44
C ASP A 36 5.76 -1.08 -3.50
N SER A 37 5.36 0.19 -3.39
CA SER A 37 5.87 1.28 -4.23
C SER A 37 7.23 1.85 -3.81
N ARG A 38 7.86 1.26 -2.78
CA ARG A 38 9.18 1.67 -2.26
C ARG A 38 10.26 0.62 -2.52
N THR A 39 9.95 -0.40 -3.32
CA THR A 39 10.77 -1.60 -3.46
C THR A 39 12.19 -1.31 -3.94
N TRP A 40 12.35 -0.48 -4.97
CA TRP A 40 13.69 -0.19 -5.51
C TRP A 40 14.52 0.73 -4.62
N ILE A 41 13.87 1.71 -3.98
CA ILE A 41 14.52 2.59 -3.00
C ILE A 41 15.00 1.76 -1.80
N HIS A 42 14.16 0.84 -1.31
CA HIS A 42 14.53 -0.06 -0.22
C HIS A 42 15.65 -1.02 -0.61
N ARG A 43 15.63 -1.58 -1.82
CA ARG A 43 16.74 -2.41 -2.32
C ARG A 43 18.06 -1.63 -2.29
N GLU A 44 18.05 -0.38 -2.74
CA GLU A 44 19.26 0.44 -2.75
C GLU A 44 19.73 0.78 -1.33
N ARG A 45 18.82 1.13 -0.41
CA ARG A 45 19.16 1.36 1.00
C ARG A 45 19.77 0.11 1.66
N ALA A 46 19.22 -1.08 1.40
CA ALA A 46 19.80 -2.34 1.84
C ALA A 46 21.22 -2.55 1.27
N ARG A 47 21.39 -2.35 -0.04
CA ARG A 47 22.70 -2.48 -0.71
C ARG A 47 23.75 -1.56 -0.10
N VAL A 48 23.41 -0.28 0.12
CA VAL A 48 24.29 0.71 0.74
C VAL A 48 24.62 0.34 2.19
N ALA A 49 23.68 -0.26 2.92
CA ALA A 49 23.89 -0.78 4.27
C ALA A 49 24.67 -2.11 4.32
N GLY A 50 25.15 -2.63 3.19
CA GLY A 50 25.88 -3.89 3.12
C GLY A 50 25.02 -5.15 3.28
N VAL A 51 23.69 -5.01 3.24
CA VAL A 51 22.76 -6.15 3.25
C VAL A 51 22.77 -6.80 1.87
N PRO A 52 22.98 -8.12 1.76
CA PRO A 52 22.88 -8.82 0.49
C PRO A 52 21.50 -8.63 -0.14
N VAL A 53 21.46 -8.16 -1.38
CA VAL A 53 20.24 -8.01 -2.18
C VAL A 53 20.43 -8.80 -3.48
N PRO A 54 19.35 -9.33 -4.10
CA PRO A 54 19.51 -10.00 -5.39
C PRO A 54 19.93 -9.02 -6.47
N ASP A 55 20.72 -9.52 -7.41
CA ASP A 55 21.05 -8.81 -8.65
C ASP A 55 19.77 -8.47 -9.44
N ARG A 56 18.81 -9.41 -9.51
CA ARG A 56 17.57 -9.23 -10.28
C ARG A 56 16.30 -9.27 -9.45
N GLY A 57 15.35 -8.41 -9.82
CA GLY A 57 14.01 -8.41 -9.28
C GLY A 57 13.92 -7.76 -7.89
N PRO A 58 12.71 -7.75 -7.31
CA PRO A 58 12.46 -6.99 -6.08
C PRO A 58 13.00 -7.67 -4.81
N GLY A 59 13.35 -8.96 -4.88
CA GLY A 59 13.99 -9.67 -3.76
C GLY A 59 13.14 -9.77 -2.50
N HIS A 60 11.81 -9.81 -2.63
CA HIS A 60 10.88 -9.71 -1.49
C HIS A 60 11.12 -10.71 -0.34
N ASN A 61 11.81 -11.83 -0.59
CA ASN A 61 12.13 -12.85 0.42
C ASN A 61 13.63 -12.91 0.78
N LEU A 62 14.47 -12.03 0.23
CA LEU A 62 15.92 -12.13 0.34
C LEU A 62 16.53 -11.14 1.33
N TYR A 63 15.80 -10.07 1.67
CA TYR A 63 16.21 -9.13 2.71
C TYR A 63 14.99 -8.56 3.42
N ASP A 64 15.18 -8.19 4.68
CA ASP A 64 14.12 -7.58 5.49
C ASP A 64 13.96 -6.09 5.16
N ARG A 65 12.73 -5.70 4.83
CA ARG A 65 12.36 -4.32 4.52
C ARG A 65 11.73 -3.58 5.70
N ALA A 66 11.46 -4.27 6.80
CA ALA A 66 10.86 -3.69 7.99
C ALA A 66 11.61 -2.46 8.53
N PRO A 67 12.96 -2.45 8.62
CA PRO A 67 13.68 -1.27 9.11
C PRO A 67 13.46 -0.04 8.24
N MET A 68 13.47 -0.20 6.92
CA MET A 68 13.32 0.91 5.98
C MET A 68 11.89 1.45 5.95
N ILE A 69 10.89 0.57 6.03
CA ILE A 69 9.49 0.96 6.18
C ILE A 69 9.29 1.76 7.46
N ALA A 70 9.88 1.30 8.57
CA ALA A 70 9.79 2.01 9.83
C ALA A 70 10.47 3.40 9.75
N ASP A 71 11.61 3.50 9.08
CA ASP A 71 12.30 4.79 8.86
C ASP A 71 11.49 5.74 7.99
N ASP A 72 10.93 5.24 6.87
CA ASP A 72 10.04 6.01 5.99
C ASP A 72 8.87 6.59 6.79
N LEU A 73 8.17 5.75 7.57
CA LEU A 73 7.02 6.16 8.36
C LEU A 73 7.39 7.15 9.48
N ARG A 74 8.57 7.03 10.09
CA ARG A 74 9.07 8.01 11.07
C ARG A 74 9.46 9.34 10.44
N ALA A 75 9.87 9.34 9.18
CA ALA A 75 10.21 10.56 8.44
C ALA A 75 8.98 11.32 7.94
N LEU A 76 7.81 10.66 7.87
CA LEU A 76 6.57 11.31 7.47
C LEU A 76 6.07 12.29 8.55
N PRO A 77 5.42 13.40 8.15
CA PRO A 77 4.74 14.27 9.08
C PRO A 77 3.67 13.51 9.89
N VAL A 78 3.54 13.86 11.17
CA VAL A 78 2.52 13.27 12.07
C VAL A 78 1.08 13.64 11.69
N TYR A 79 0.89 14.69 10.86
CA TYR A 79 -0.38 15.11 10.27
C TYR A 79 -0.43 14.86 8.75
N PRO A 80 -1.56 14.37 8.21
CA PRO A 80 -2.63 13.64 8.91
C PRO A 80 -2.14 12.24 9.34
N LEU A 81 -3.03 11.42 9.90
CA LEU A 81 -2.76 10.00 10.10
C LEU A 81 -2.32 9.33 8.79
N VAL A 82 -1.56 8.24 8.92
CA VAL A 82 -1.07 7.43 7.82
C VAL A 82 -1.77 6.08 7.84
N VAL A 83 -2.27 5.61 6.70
CA VAL A 83 -2.60 4.18 6.50
C VAL A 83 -1.45 3.52 5.73
N ALA A 84 -0.79 2.56 6.38
CA ALA A 84 0.34 1.82 5.86
C ALA A 84 -0.07 0.41 5.45
N GLU A 85 0.29 0.02 4.23
CA GLU A 85 0.01 -1.31 3.67
C GLU A 85 1.15 -1.84 2.80
N GLY A 86 1.12 -3.14 2.52
CA GLY A 86 1.93 -3.80 1.49
C GLY A 86 2.45 -5.16 1.93
N GLY A 87 3.09 -5.88 1.01
CA GLY A 87 3.53 -7.26 1.25
C GLY A 87 4.55 -7.43 2.40
N PRO A 88 5.57 -6.57 2.52
CA PRO A 88 6.59 -6.69 3.56
C PRO A 88 6.16 -6.26 4.98
N ILE A 89 4.93 -5.74 5.17
CA ILE A 89 4.44 -5.38 6.50
C ILE A 89 4.06 -6.66 7.26
N THR A 90 4.68 -6.89 8.42
CA THR A 90 4.46 -8.08 9.24
C THR A 90 3.83 -7.76 10.59
N PRO A 91 3.15 -8.73 11.25
CA PRO A 91 2.60 -8.51 12.59
C PRO A 91 3.66 -8.09 13.62
N ALA A 92 4.90 -8.60 13.49
CA ALA A 92 6.01 -8.25 14.38
C ALA A 92 6.37 -6.76 14.35
N MET A 93 6.24 -6.09 13.19
CA MET A 93 6.49 -4.65 13.08
C MET A 93 5.51 -3.84 13.94
N VAL A 94 4.27 -4.31 14.03
CA VAL A 94 3.15 -3.55 14.59
C VAL A 94 2.95 -3.81 16.07
N THR A 95 3.28 -5.02 16.54
CA THR A 95 3.19 -5.42 17.96
C THR A 95 4.17 -4.70 18.88
N SER A 96 5.27 -4.15 18.33
CA SER A 96 6.22 -3.32 19.08
C SER A 96 5.67 -1.93 19.47
N THR A 97 4.51 -1.56 18.94
CA THR A 97 3.89 -0.24 19.12
C THR A 97 2.53 -0.40 19.81
N ARG A 98 2.08 0.56 20.63
CA ARG A 98 0.75 0.52 21.28
C ARG A 98 -0.39 0.60 20.24
N THR A 99 -0.68 -0.51 19.57
CA THR A 99 -1.49 -0.58 18.33
C THR A 99 -2.85 -1.24 18.48
N SER A 100 -3.34 -1.42 19.71
CA SER A 100 -4.72 -1.86 19.91
C SER A 100 -5.67 -0.91 19.17
N GLY A 101 -6.51 -1.46 18.27
CA GLY A 101 -7.41 -0.69 17.41
C GLY A 101 -6.73 0.09 16.28
N ARG A 102 -5.48 -0.23 15.91
CA ARG A 102 -4.71 0.45 14.83
C ARG A 102 -4.09 -0.53 13.83
N ALA A 103 -4.37 -1.81 13.95
CA ALA A 103 -3.82 -2.84 13.08
C ALA A 103 -4.89 -3.87 12.71
N VAL A 104 -4.98 -4.22 11.43
CA VAL A 104 -5.87 -5.27 10.93
C VAL A 104 -5.19 -6.08 9.83
N TRP A 105 -5.30 -7.40 9.89
CA TRP A 105 -4.87 -8.31 8.83
C TRP A 105 -6.08 -8.86 8.10
N LEU A 106 -6.20 -8.54 6.80
CA LEU A 106 -7.24 -9.07 5.94
C LEU A 106 -6.84 -10.48 5.48
N MET A 107 -7.63 -11.49 5.81
CA MET A 107 -7.30 -12.90 5.55
C MET A 107 -8.43 -13.57 4.76
N PRO A 108 -8.27 -13.75 3.43
CA PRO A 108 -9.12 -14.66 2.69
C PRO A 108 -8.74 -16.12 3.00
N SER A 109 -9.65 -17.08 2.79
CA SER A 109 -9.30 -18.49 2.63
C SER A 109 -8.38 -18.69 1.42
N ARG A 110 -7.70 -19.84 1.36
CA ARG A 110 -6.81 -20.17 0.24
C ARG A 110 -7.58 -20.19 -1.09
N GLU A 111 -8.79 -20.72 -1.07
CA GLU A 111 -9.67 -20.85 -2.22
C GLU A 111 -10.05 -19.46 -2.76
N VAL A 112 -10.51 -18.56 -1.88
CA VAL A 112 -10.86 -17.18 -2.24
C VAL A 112 -9.61 -16.41 -2.69
N GLN A 113 -8.47 -16.59 -2.03
CA GLN A 113 -7.21 -15.97 -2.42
C GLN A 113 -6.81 -16.38 -3.84
N HIS A 114 -6.82 -17.69 -4.11
CA HIS A 114 -6.43 -18.25 -5.39
C HIS A 114 -7.37 -17.78 -6.50
N ASP A 115 -8.69 -17.82 -6.29
CA ASP A 115 -9.67 -17.31 -7.26
C ASP A 115 -9.44 -15.83 -7.61
N ARG A 116 -9.26 -14.97 -6.60
CA ARG A 116 -8.96 -13.54 -6.81
C ARG A 116 -7.65 -13.33 -7.55
N LEU A 117 -6.61 -14.11 -7.24
CA LEU A 117 -5.31 -14.01 -7.91
C LEU A 117 -5.36 -14.53 -9.35
N SER A 118 -6.10 -15.61 -9.63
CA SER A 118 -6.27 -16.14 -10.99
C SER A 118 -6.98 -15.15 -11.91
N ARG A 119 -7.97 -14.40 -11.38
CA ARG A 119 -8.61 -13.31 -12.13
C ARG A 119 -7.65 -12.16 -12.44
N ARG A 120 -6.69 -11.89 -11.54
CA ARG A 120 -5.66 -10.86 -11.72
C ARG A 120 -4.50 -11.30 -12.62
N HIS A 121 -4.24 -12.60 -12.66
CA HIS A 121 -3.14 -13.24 -13.38
C HIS A 121 -3.68 -14.38 -14.25
N PRO A 122 -4.43 -14.06 -15.32
CA PRO A 122 -4.98 -15.07 -16.23
C PRO A 122 -3.90 -15.95 -16.88
N GLU A 123 -2.67 -15.44 -16.98
CA GLU A 123 -1.48 -16.16 -17.44
C GLU A 123 -0.92 -17.19 -16.45
N GLY A 124 -1.39 -17.18 -15.20
CA GLY A 124 -0.97 -18.07 -14.13
C GLY A 124 -0.54 -17.31 -12.87
N VAL A 125 -1.03 -17.76 -11.71
CA VAL A 125 -0.74 -17.12 -10.41
C VAL A 125 0.73 -17.34 -10.02
N PRO A 126 1.51 -16.27 -9.78
CA PRO A 126 2.87 -16.41 -9.29
C PRO A 126 2.93 -17.17 -7.95
N ALA A 127 3.74 -18.23 -7.90
CA ALA A 127 3.86 -19.10 -6.71
C ALA A 127 4.17 -18.35 -5.42
N TYR A 128 4.95 -17.26 -5.49
CA TYR A 128 5.30 -16.47 -4.31
C TYR A 128 4.08 -15.80 -3.66
N TYR A 129 3.03 -15.46 -4.40
CA TYR A 129 1.81 -14.89 -3.82
C TYR A 129 1.05 -15.91 -2.97
N LEU A 130 1.06 -17.17 -3.38
CA LEU A 130 0.46 -18.28 -2.63
C LEU A 130 1.29 -18.59 -1.38
N GLN A 131 2.62 -18.61 -1.49
CA GLN A 131 3.52 -18.85 -0.35
C GLN A 131 3.40 -17.81 0.77
N THR A 132 3.04 -16.56 0.44
CA THR A 132 2.85 -15.50 1.45
C THR A 132 1.67 -15.80 2.36
N TRP A 133 0.64 -16.50 1.87
CA TRP A 133 -0.52 -16.88 2.68
C TRP A 133 -0.10 -17.81 3.83
N ASP A 134 0.63 -18.89 3.51
CA ASP A 134 1.09 -19.92 4.45
C ASP A 134 1.91 -19.34 5.59
N ARG A 135 2.86 -18.46 5.23
CA ARG A 135 3.74 -17.78 6.17
C ARG A 135 2.97 -16.84 7.09
N LEU A 136 2.00 -16.11 6.55
CA LEU A 136 1.18 -15.18 7.33
C LEU A 136 0.27 -15.92 8.31
N THR A 137 -0.41 -16.98 7.90
CA THR A 137 -1.31 -17.74 8.79
C THR A 137 -0.55 -18.28 10.00
N THR A 138 0.66 -18.80 9.80
CA THR A 138 1.52 -19.26 10.90
C THR A 138 1.90 -18.10 11.83
N THR A 139 2.30 -16.96 11.27
CA THR A 139 2.70 -15.78 12.06
C THR A 139 1.54 -15.15 12.82
N LEU A 140 0.33 -15.21 12.28
CA LEU A 140 -0.86 -14.62 12.87
C LEU A 140 -1.44 -15.45 14.02
N ALA A 141 -1.28 -16.78 13.99
CA ALA A 141 -1.79 -17.66 15.04
C ALA A 141 -1.27 -17.28 16.44
N ASP A 142 -0.02 -16.80 16.52
CA ASP A 142 0.64 -16.40 17.76
C ASP A 142 0.67 -14.88 17.97
N SER A 143 -0.06 -14.12 17.15
CA SER A 143 -0.04 -12.65 17.17
C SER A 143 -1.31 -12.07 17.81
N PRO A 144 -1.19 -11.01 18.64
CA PRO A 144 -2.35 -10.32 19.19
C PRO A 144 -3.05 -9.39 18.18
N VAL A 145 -2.61 -9.37 16.92
CA VAL A 145 -3.15 -8.47 15.90
C VAL A 145 -4.52 -8.94 15.42
N THR A 146 -5.46 -8.01 15.30
CA THR A 146 -6.80 -8.29 14.80
C THR A 146 -6.75 -8.85 13.38
N THR A 147 -7.40 -9.99 13.17
CA THR A 147 -7.57 -10.61 11.86
C THR A 147 -9.03 -10.47 11.42
N LEU A 148 -9.25 -10.07 10.17
CA LEU A 148 -10.56 -9.97 9.54
C LEU A 148 -10.64 -10.99 8.40
N VAL A 149 -11.56 -11.94 8.50
CA VAL A 149 -11.84 -12.90 7.42
C VAL A 149 -12.69 -12.20 6.35
N VAL A 150 -12.24 -12.23 5.10
CA VAL A 150 -12.82 -11.41 4.01
C VAL A 150 -13.48 -12.24 2.90
N ASP A 151 -13.82 -13.50 3.17
CA ASP A 151 -14.32 -14.44 2.17
C ASP A 151 -15.68 -14.03 1.61
N SER A 152 -16.59 -13.68 2.49
CA SER A 152 -17.97 -13.30 2.16
C SER A 152 -18.21 -11.80 2.15
N LEU A 153 -17.18 -11.00 2.40
CA LEU A 153 -17.32 -9.54 2.47
C LEU A 153 -17.09 -8.91 1.10
N THR A 154 -17.99 -8.02 0.72
CA THR A 154 -17.78 -7.07 -0.38
C THR A 154 -16.69 -6.06 -0.02
N GLU A 155 -16.25 -5.27 -1.00
CA GLU A 155 -15.30 -4.19 -0.75
C GLU A 155 -15.84 -3.13 0.22
N GLU A 156 -17.14 -2.84 0.19
CA GLU A 156 -17.77 -1.88 1.10
C GLU A 156 -17.87 -2.43 2.52
N GLU A 157 -18.32 -3.68 2.68
CA GLU A 157 -18.40 -4.32 4.00
C GLU A 157 -17.02 -4.49 4.63
N THR A 158 -16.01 -4.86 3.84
CA THR A 158 -14.63 -4.95 4.32
C THR A 158 -14.14 -3.58 4.80
N LEU A 159 -14.42 -2.52 4.05
CA LEU A 159 -14.05 -1.16 4.44
C LEU A 159 -14.75 -0.72 5.73
N ALA A 160 -16.05 -0.97 5.85
CA ALA A 160 -16.83 -0.66 7.05
C ALA A 160 -16.30 -1.39 8.30
N GLU A 161 -15.92 -2.67 8.18
CA GLU A 161 -15.30 -3.41 9.29
C GLU A 161 -13.92 -2.85 9.67
N VAL A 162 -13.11 -2.46 8.70
CA VAL A 162 -11.82 -1.81 8.96
C VAL A 162 -12.01 -0.44 9.63
N GLU A 163 -12.98 0.35 9.20
CA GLU A 163 -13.35 1.62 9.85
C GLU A 163 -13.81 1.39 11.29
N ARG A 164 -14.60 0.34 11.55
CA ARG A 164 -15.03 -0.03 12.89
C ARG A 164 -13.84 -0.39 13.79
N ILE A 165 -12.87 -1.15 13.27
CA ILE A 165 -11.65 -1.49 14.01
C ILE A 165 -10.82 -0.23 14.32
N PHE A 166 -10.74 0.70 13.37
CA PHE A 166 -10.00 1.95 13.51
C PHE A 166 -10.80 3.12 14.10
N ALA A 167 -12.04 2.89 14.54
CA ALA A 167 -12.98 3.95 14.88
C ALA A 167 -12.43 4.97 15.89
N SER A 168 -11.77 4.49 16.94
CA SER A 168 -11.14 5.37 17.95
C SER A 168 -10.00 6.21 17.36
N ALA A 169 -9.17 5.63 16.49
CA ALA A 169 -8.08 6.37 15.87
C ALA A 169 -8.59 7.38 14.83
N LEU A 170 -9.62 7.02 14.05
CA LEU A 170 -10.24 7.90 13.07
C LEU A 170 -11.00 9.07 13.74
N ALA A 171 -11.67 8.82 14.86
CA ALA A 171 -12.41 9.85 15.59
C ALA A 171 -11.51 10.88 16.29
N ASN A 172 -10.31 10.46 16.72
CA ASN A 172 -9.42 11.29 17.55
C ASN A 172 -8.15 11.77 16.82
N GLY A 173 -7.86 11.19 15.65
CA GLY A 173 -6.63 11.47 14.91
C GLY A 173 -6.77 12.63 13.94
N PRO A 174 -5.64 13.27 13.56
CA PRO A 174 -5.65 14.33 12.57
C PRO A 174 -6.00 13.81 11.18
N THR A 175 -6.89 14.52 10.49
CA THR A 175 -7.34 14.22 9.13
C THR A 175 -7.32 15.47 8.26
N ALA A 176 -7.02 15.30 6.96
CA ALA A 176 -7.08 16.40 6.01
C ALA A 176 -8.52 16.66 5.55
N THR A 177 -8.97 17.89 5.71
CA THR A 177 -10.33 18.32 5.37
C THR A 177 -10.37 19.22 4.12
N GLY A 178 -9.29 19.96 3.85
CA GLY A 178 -9.19 20.85 2.70
C GLY A 178 -9.00 20.10 1.37
N VAL A 179 -9.60 20.62 0.30
CA VAL A 179 -9.50 20.04 -1.05
C VAL A 179 -8.04 19.91 -1.50
N ASP A 180 -7.24 20.96 -1.32
CA ASP A 180 -5.84 20.96 -1.76
C ASP A 180 -4.96 20.02 -0.93
N GLU A 181 -5.17 19.93 0.39
CA GLU A 181 -4.47 18.97 1.24
C GLU A 181 -4.77 17.53 0.80
N ARG A 182 -6.05 17.22 0.59
CA ARG A 182 -6.50 15.88 0.18
C ARG A 182 -5.97 15.52 -1.21
N ARG A 183 -5.94 16.49 -2.13
CA ARG A 183 -5.32 16.32 -3.44
C ARG A 183 -3.83 16.03 -3.32
N ALA A 184 -3.11 16.75 -2.46
CA ALA A 184 -1.68 16.50 -2.22
C ALA A 184 -1.42 15.10 -1.63
N LEU A 185 -2.32 14.58 -0.79
CA LEU A 185 -2.23 13.20 -0.26
C LEU A 185 -2.45 12.15 -1.35
N VAL A 186 -3.39 12.39 -2.27
CA VAL A 186 -3.58 11.52 -3.44
C VAL A 186 -2.34 11.57 -4.35
N ARG A 187 -1.86 12.77 -4.67
CA ARG A 187 -0.62 12.98 -5.44
C ARG A 187 0.56 12.24 -4.83
N TYR A 188 0.73 12.28 -3.50
CA TYR A 188 1.78 11.53 -2.79
C TYR A 188 1.76 10.02 -3.10
N GLY A 189 0.58 9.41 -3.16
CA GLY A 189 0.42 8.00 -3.53
C GLY A 189 0.78 7.74 -5.01
N ASN A 190 0.29 8.59 -5.90
CA ASN A 190 0.57 8.51 -7.34
C ASN A 190 2.08 8.69 -7.64
N ASP A 191 2.74 9.65 -6.99
CA ASP A 191 4.18 9.90 -7.15
C ASP A 191 5.02 8.72 -6.71
N ALA A 192 4.62 8.05 -5.62
CA ALA A 192 5.30 6.85 -5.17
C ALA A 192 5.19 5.71 -6.21
N LEU A 193 4.02 5.56 -6.85
CA LEU A 193 3.83 4.59 -7.94
C LEU A 193 4.65 4.95 -9.18
N VAL A 194 4.71 6.23 -9.57
CA VAL A 194 5.57 6.68 -10.66
C VAL A 194 7.03 6.41 -10.33
N THR A 195 7.49 6.76 -9.13
CA THR A 195 8.87 6.54 -8.68
C THR A 195 9.25 5.05 -8.70
N GLN A 196 8.33 4.16 -8.33
CA GLN A 196 8.53 2.71 -8.39
C GLN A 196 8.72 2.17 -9.82
N HIS A 197 8.24 2.89 -10.84
CA HIS A 197 8.22 2.42 -12.22
C HIS A 197 9.10 3.23 -13.19
N ALA A 198 9.44 4.47 -12.85
CA ALA A 198 10.23 5.38 -13.68
C ALA A 198 11.29 6.16 -12.88
N GLY A 199 11.40 5.93 -11.56
CA GLY A 199 12.44 6.58 -10.76
C GLY A 199 13.85 6.08 -11.10
N PRO A 200 14.90 6.84 -10.75
CA PRO A 200 16.29 6.55 -11.16
C PRO A 200 16.84 5.21 -10.63
N LEU A 201 16.26 4.71 -9.54
CA LEU A 201 16.63 3.41 -8.95
C LEU A 201 15.83 2.24 -9.54
N THR A 202 14.85 2.52 -10.40
CA THR A 202 13.96 1.50 -10.95
C THR A 202 14.68 0.61 -11.93
N ARG A 203 14.89 -0.65 -11.56
CA ARG A 203 15.43 -1.70 -12.44
C ARG A 203 16.62 -1.22 -13.28
N SER A 204 17.57 -0.51 -12.67
CA SER A 204 18.71 0.10 -13.35
C SER A 204 19.52 -0.89 -14.20
N GLU A 205 19.55 -2.15 -13.79
CA GLU A 205 20.24 -3.25 -14.50
C GLU A 205 19.44 -3.83 -15.67
N VAL A 206 18.11 -3.74 -15.64
CA VAL A 206 17.21 -4.22 -16.71
C VAL A 206 16.08 -3.20 -16.88
N PRO A 207 16.37 -2.07 -17.55
CA PRO A 207 15.41 -1.00 -17.74
C PRO A 207 14.14 -1.51 -18.40
N VAL A 208 13.00 -0.93 -18.02
CA VAL A 208 11.70 -1.25 -18.61
C VAL A 208 11.25 -0.04 -19.41
N ASP A 209 10.74 -0.27 -20.62
CA ASP A 209 10.17 0.78 -21.44
C ASP A 209 8.86 1.29 -20.81
N THR A 210 8.92 2.47 -20.19
CA THR A 210 7.79 3.09 -19.50
C THR A 210 6.63 3.46 -20.43
N SER A 211 6.84 3.52 -21.74
CA SER A 211 5.77 3.76 -22.72
C SER A 211 4.87 2.54 -22.94
N THR A 212 5.30 1.35 -22.50
CA THR A 212 4.57 0.08 -22.68
C THR A 212 3.92 -0.44 -21.40
N VAL A 213 4.27 0.13 -20.25
CA VAL A 213 3.81 -0.35 -18.95
C VAL A 213 2.62 0.49 -18.49
N VAL A 214 1.45 -0.14 -18.37
CA VAL A 214 0.26 0.49 -17.80
C VAL A 214 0.19 0.27 -16.28
N ARG A 215 -0.14 1.31 -15.53
CA ARG A 215 -0.39 1.27 -14.09
C ARG A 215 -1.63 2.06 -13.71
N THR A 216 -2.20 1.68 -12.58
CA THR A 216 -3.46 2.20 -12.07
C THR A 216 -3.22 3.24 -10.97
N PHE A 217 -3.59 4.48 -11.24
CA PHE A 217 -3.40 5.65 -10.38
C PHE A 217 -4.72 6.09 -9.72
N ASP A 218 -4.61 6.82 -8.62
CA ASP A 218 -5.76 7.43 -7.96
C ASP A 218 -6.20 8.70 -8.67
N CYS A 219 -7.51 8.90 -8.87
CA CYS A 219 -8.06 10.16 -9.34
C CYS A 219 -7.87 11.28 -8.31
N GLU A 220 -7.36 12.44 -8.75
CA GLU A 220 -6.95 13.57 -7.92
C GLU A 220 -8.04 14.61 -7.66
N CYS A 221 -9.31 14.26 -7.88
CA CYS A 221 -10.43 15.18 -7.66
C CYS A 221 -10.64 15.58 -6.18
N ALA A 222 -9.98 14.88 -5.25
CA ALA A 222 -10.04 15.08 -3.80
C ALA A 222 -11.42 14.83 -3.13
N ASP A 223 -12.43 14.41 -3.91
CA ASP A 223 -13.73 13.98 -3.40
C ASP A 223 -13.55 12.75 -2.46
N PRO A 224 -13.97 12.85 -1.17
CA PRO A 224 -13.94 11.72 -0.23
C PRO A 224 -14.68 10.46 -0.70
N ALA A 225 -15.71 10.61 -1.54
CA ALA A 225 -16.50 9.49 -2.06
C ALA A 225 -15.93 8.90 -3.35
N CYS A 226 -14.98 9.59 -4.00
CA CYS A 226 -14.41 9.12 -5.27
C CYS A 226 -13.61 7.84 -5.06
N THR A 227 -14.01 6.77 -5.76
CA THR A 227 -13.28 5.50 -5.87
C THR A 227 -12.62 5.33 -7.24
N ALA A 228 -12.73 6.33 -8.11
CA ALA A 228 -12.30 6.24 -9.49
C ALA A 228 -10.77 6.06 -9.60
N LEU A 229 -10.37 5.20 -10.52
CA LEU A 229 -9.00 4.83 -10.83
C LEU A 229 -8.69 5.18 -12.29
N VAL A 230 -7.47 5.62 -12.56
CA VAL A 230 -7.02 5.99 -13.92
C VAL A 230 -5.89 5.06 -14.32
N ASP A 231 -6.11 4.28 -15.37
CA ASP A 231 -5.04 3.48 -15.99
C ASP A 231 -4.28 4.35 -16.98
N LEU A 232 -2.98 4.51 -16.74
CA LEU A 232 -2.06 5.28 -17.59
C LEU A 232 -0.83 4.45 -17.92
N VAL A 233 -0.28 4.63 -19.12
CA VAL A 233 1.12 4.24 -19.34
C VAL A 233 2.01 5.06 -18.41
N VAL A 234 3.06 4.43 -17.88
CA VAL A 234 3.94 5.05 -16.88
C VAL A 234 4.56 6.35 -17.42
N ALA A 235 4.91 6.41 -18.70
CA ALA A 235 5.43 7.62 -19.33
C ALA A 235 4.45 8.81 -19.23
N ASP A 236 3.15 8.59 -19.44
CA ASP A 236 2.12 9.63 -19.34
C ASP A 236 1.89 10.03 -17.88
N ALA A 237 1.95 9.07 -16.96
CA ALA A 237 1.87 9.36 -15.53
C ALA A 237 3.05 10.21 -15.05
N VAL A 238 4.27 9.98 -15.57
CA VAL A 238 5.46 10.83 -15.33
C VAL A 238 5.19 12.26 -15.79
N ALA A 239 4.68 12.44 -17.01
CA ALA A 239 4.35 13.76 -17.54
C ALA A 239 3.24 14.45 -16.73
N ALA A 240 2.23 13.69 -16.28
CA ALA A 240 1.14 14.21 -15.48
C ALA A 240 1.64 14.68 -14.10
N VAL A 241 2.43 13.89 -13.37
CA VAL A 241 2.89 14.25 -12.01
C VAL A 241 3.87 15.42 -12.01
N ALA A 242 4.51 15.71 -13.14
CA ALA A 242 5.34 16.91 -13.31
C ALA A 242 4.53 18.22 -13.33
N GLN A 243 3.20 18.13 -13.52
CA GLN A 243 2.29 19.26 -13.42
C GLN A 243 1.71 19.39 -12.00
N PRO A 244 1.33 20.60 -11.56
CA PRO A 244 0.59 20.78 -10.32
C PRO A 244 -0.68 19.91 -10.30
N ALA A 245 -1.00 19.32 -9.15
CA ALA A 245 -2.25 18.58 -9.00
C ALA A 245 -3.46 19.54 -9.05
N PRO A 246 -4.58 19.16 -9.68
CA PRO A 246 -4.84 17.83 -10.22
C PRO A 246 -4.39 17.71 -11.67
N SER A 247 -3.77 16.59 -12.02
CA SER A 247 -3.42 16.26 -13.41
C SER A 247 -3.72 14.80 -13.78
N ILE A 248 -4.05 13.96 -12.81
CA ILE A 248 -4.57 12.61 -13.03
C ILE A 248 -6.04 12.58 -12.61
N LEU A 249 -6.94 12.68 -13.58
CA LEU A 249 -8.39 12.70 -13.38
C LEU A 249 -9.07 11.69 -14.30
N VAL A 250 -10.15 11.07 -13.83
CA VAL A 250 -11.07 10.39 -14.74
C VAL A 250 -11.88 11.42 -15.53
N PRO A 251 -12.33 11.10 -16.75
CA PRO A 251 -13.20 11.99 -17.51
C PRO A 251 -14.45 12.41 -16.71
N GLY A 252 -14.71 13.71 -16.64
CA GLY A 252 -15.86 14.28 -15.93
C GLY A 252 -15.61 14.72 -14.49
N HIS A 253 -14.38 14.58 -13.99
CA HIS A 253 -13.93 15.20 -12.73
C HIS A 253 -13.09 16.45 -12.97
#